data_AF-A0A0F8HK68-F1
#
_entry.id   AF-A0A0F8HK68-F1
#
_cell.length_a   1.000
_cell.length_b   1.000
_cell.length_c   1.000
_cell.angle_alpha   90.00
_cell.angle_beta   90.00
_cell.angle_gamma   90.00
#
_symmetry.space_group_name_H-M   'P 1'
#
loop_
_entity.id
_entity.type
_entity.pdbx_description
1 polymer ?
#
loop_
_entity_poly.entity_id
_entity_poly.type
_entity_poly.pdbx_seq_one_letter_code
_entity_poly.pdbx_strand_id
1 'polypeptide(L)'
;MYKRQDLKYGRTVHSLCYALSLYGAEMTFVSPPELRMPREIVRELRKKNIRVKETECLEEIIGDIEVLYMTRVQRERFPDPQEYEKVKNKLKITGDLLKSADPELKILHPLPRVNEISPDVDDTPHARYFEQAFYGVPIRMALLALTIGVIE
;
A
#
# COMPACT_ATOMS: atom_id res chain seq x y z
N MET A 1 3.24 -6.53 -6.27
CA MET A 1 2.38 -5.68 -5.41
C MET A 1 3.24 -4.71 -4.61
N TYR A 2 2.87 -3.43 -4.62
CA TYR A 2 3.68 -2.34 -4.07
C TYR A 2 3.04 -1.73 -2.81
N LYS A 3 3.84 -1.24 -1.85
CA LYS A 3 3.35 -0.57 -0.63
C LYS A 3 4.08 0.73 -0.32
N ARG A 4 3.33 1.81 0.00
CA ARG A 4 3.87 3.18 0.21
C ARG A 4 3.68 3.73 1.63
N GLN A 5 4.59 4.64 2.01
CA GLN A 5 4.45 5.78 2.95
C GLN A 5 4.58 5.58 4.47
N ASP A 6 4.04 4.53 5.10
CA ASP A 6 4.38 4.19 6.50
C ASP A 6 4.56 2.68 6.67
N LEU A 7 5.68 2.19 6.15
CA LEU A 7 6.02 0.77 6.24
C LEU A 7 6.54 0.42 7.63
N LYS A 8 7.09 1.38 8.37
CA LYS A 8 7.62 1.16 9.71
C LYS A 8 6.53 0.79 10.70
N TYR A 9 5.39 1.49 10.64
CA TYR A 9 4.33 1.36 11.63
C TYR A 9 2.99 0.83 11.09
N GLY A 10 2.87 0.68 9.77
CA GLY A 10 1.66 0.23 9.09
C GLY A 10 1.32 -1.25 9.34
N ARG A 11 0.57 -1.56 10.40
CA ARG A 11 0.10 -2.93 10.70
C ARG A 11 -0.64 -3.57 9.53
N THR A 12 -1.46 -2.80 8.82
CA THR A 12 -2.20 -3.27 7.63
C THR A 12 -1.25 -3.73 6.53
N VAL A 13 -0.19 -2.96 6.29
CA VAL A 13 0.87 -3.27 5.33
C VAL A 13 1.61 -4.53 5.74
N HIS A 14 1.95 -4.68 7.02
CA HIS A 14 2.64 -5.88 7.54
C HIS A 14 1.82 -7.14 7.32
N SER A 15 0.57 -7.18 7.81
CA SER A 15 -0.33 -8.33 7.64
C SER A 15 -0.52 -8.69 6.17
N LEU A 16 -0.69 -7.67 5.32
CA LEU A 16 -0.83 -7.86 3.89
C LEU A 16 0.44 -8.44 3.26
N CYS A 17 1.65 -8.15 3.77
CA CYS A 17 2.90 -8.73 3.22
C CYS A 17 2.92 -10.24 3.48
N TYR A 18 2.54 -10.65 4.68
CA TYR A 18 2.47 -12.07 5.01
C TYR A 18 1.40 -12.79 4.18
N ALA A 19 0.22 -12.21 4.02
CA ALA A 19 -0.83 -12.80 3.19
C ALA A 19 -0.37 -13.00 1.74
N LEU A 20 0.24 -11.97 1.14
CA LEU A 20 0.75 -12.04 -0.24
C LEU A 20 1.93 -12.99 -0.40
N SER A 21 2.73 -13.20 0.65
CA SER A 21 3.82 -14.18 0.62
C SER A 21 3.32 -15.60 0.37
N LEU A 22 2.07 -15.90 0.72
CA LEU A 22 1.44 -17.20 0.44
C LEU A 22 1.18 -17.43 -1.05
N TYR A 23 1.13 -16.35 -1.84
CA TYR A 23 0.88 -16.36 -3.29
C TYR A 23 2.14 -16.13 -4.12
N GLY A 24 3.32 -16.06 -3.49
CA GLY A 24 4.58 -15.83 -4.20
C GLY A 24 4.73 -14.44 -4.82
N ALA A 25 3.91 -13.47 -4.40
CA ALA A 25 3.90 -12.14 -4.99
C ALA A 25 5.22 -11.39 -4.74
N GLU A 26 5.80 -10.82 -5.80
CA GLU A 26 6.95 -9.93 -5.68
C GLU A 26 6.54 -8.58 -5.06
N MET A 27 7.40 -8.06 -4.18
CA MET A 27 7.10 -6.86 -3.40
C MET A 27 8.17 -5.79 -3.59
N THR A 28 7.72 -4.59 -3.92
CA THR A 28 8.55 -3.39 -3.91
C THR A 28 8.04 -2.44 -2.84
N PHE A 29 8.93 -2.03 -1.95
CA PHE A 29 8.67 -1.12 -0.84
C PHE A 29 9.22 0.26 -1.16
N VAL A 30 8.36 1.27 -1.11
CA VAL A 30 8.79 2.65 -1.31
C VAL A 30 8.39 3.53 -0.14
N SER A 31 9.43 4.08 0.45
CA SER A 31 9.36 4.87 1.65
C SER A 31 10.64 5.68 1.78
N PRO A 32 10.58 6.89 2.34
CA PRO A 32 11.79 7.58 2.74
C PRO A 32 12.54 6.75 3.81
N PRO A 33 13.86 6.97 4.01
CA PRO A 33 14.68 6.18 4.94
C PRO A 33 14.09 6.00 6.34
N GLU A 34 13.41 7.03 6.83
CA GLU A 34 12.82 7.11 8.17
C GLU A 34 11.61 6.18 8.36
N LEU A 35 10.95 5.81 7.26
CA LEU A 35 9.67 5.06 7.24
C LEU A 35 9.80 3.68 6.58
N ARG A 36 11.03 3.17 6.44
CA ARG A 36 11.31 1.85 5.85
C ARG A 36 10.65 0.70 6.61
N MET A 37 10.38 -0.38 5.87
CA MET A 37 9.86 -1.62 6.43
C MET A 37 10.80 -2.15 7.51
N PRO A 38 10.30 -2.65 8.66
CA PRO A 38 11.14 -3.29 9.65
C PRO A 38 11.99 -4.41 9.03
N ARG A 39 13.29 -4.41 9.33
CA ARG A 39 14.26 -5.38 8.79
C ARG A 39 13.90 -6.83 9.10
N GLU A 40 13.16 -7.07 10.18
CA GLU A 40 12.65 -8.40 10.52
C GLU A 40 11.67 -8.91 9.48
N ILE A 41 10.65 -8.12 9.13
CA ILE A 41 9.66 -8.46 8.10
C ILE A 41 10.34 -8.73 6.76
N VAL A 42 11.28 -7.87 6.36
CA VAL A 42 12.05 -8.07 5.10
C VAL A 42 12.84 -9.38 5.14
N ARG A 43 13.47 -9.71 6.26
CA ARG A 43 14.21 -10.96 6.43
C ARG A 43 13.29 -12.18 6.35
N GLU A 44 12.11 -12.12 6.98
CA GLU A 44 11.14 -13.21 6.93
C GLU A 44 10.58 -13.45 5.52
N LEU A 45 10.26 -12.38 4.79
CA LEU A 45 9.83 -12.48 3.39
C LEU A 45 10.91 -13.13 2.51
N ARG A 46 12.17 -12.71 2.68
CA ARG A 46 13.31 -13.31 1.96
C ARG A 46 13.54 -14.78 2.33
N LYS A 47 13.36 -15.17 3.60
CA LYS A 47 13.40 -16.58 4.03
C LYS A 47 12.33 -17.44 3.35
N LYS A 48 11.20 -16.84 2.98
CA LYS A 48 10.13 -17.48 2.19
C LYS A 48 10.39 -17.44 0.66
N ASN A 49 11.61 -17.10 0.23
CA ASN A 49 11.98 -16.93 -1.18
C ASN A 49 11.17 -15.86 -1.95
N ILE A 50 10.60 -14.88 -1.25
CA ILE A 50 9.90 -13.75 -1.87
C ILE A 50 10.93 -12.72 -2.33
N ARG A 51 10.80 -12.26 -3.59
CA ARG A 51 11.62 -11.16 -4.10
C ARG A 51 11.13 -9.84 -3.50
N VAL A 52 12.04 -9.17 -2.79
CA VAL A 52 11.78 -7.89 -2.12
C VAL A 52 12.78 -6.84 -2.60
N LYS A 53 12.25 -5.77 -3.19
CA LYS A 53 13.01 -4.56 -3.58
C LYS A 53 12.62 -3.39 -2.67
N GLU A 54 13.57 -2.51 -2.39
CA GLU A 54 13.35 -1.26 -1.65
C GLU A 54 13.85 -0.09 -2.50
N THR A 55 13.04 0.94 -2.69
CA THR A 55 13.43 2.18 -3.40
C THR A 55 12.79 3.39 -2.73
N GLU A 56 13.20 4.60 -3.11
CA GLU A 56 12.65 5.86 -2.62
C GLU A 56 11.84 6.58 -3.71
N CYS A 57 11.96 6.12 -4.96
CA CYS A 57 11.40 6.73 -6.16
C CYS A 57 10.26 5.85 -6.69
N LEU A 58 9.04 6.38 -6.77
CA LEU A 58 7.90 5.65 -7.34
C LEU A 58 7.95 5.66 -8.86
N GLU A 59 8.43 6.77 -9.42
CA GLU A 59 8.55 7.06 -10.83
C GLU A 59 9.40 6.01 -11.56
N GLU A 60 10.42 5.47 -10.89
CA GLU A 60 11.30 4.42 -11.43
C GLU A 60 10.62 3.07 -11.65
N ILE A 61 9.48 2.83 -11.00
CA ILE A 61 8.85 1.50 -10.98
C ILE A 61 7.38 1.52 -11.40
N ILE A 62 6.78 2.70 -11.61
CA ILE A 62 5.34 2.85 -11.84
C ILE A 62 4.86 2.08 -13.09
N GLY A 63 5.74 1.91 -14.08
CA GLY A 63 5.47 1.14 -15.30
C GLY A 63 5.62 -0.38 -15.13
N ASP A 64 6.24 -0.87 -14.06
CA ASP A 64 6.57 -2.30 -13.86
C ASP A 64 5.67 -2.97 -12.79
N ILE A 65 4.68 -2.26 -12.24
CA ILE A 65 3.85 -2.75 -11.15
C ILE A 65 2.39 -2.93 -11.58
N GLU A 66 1.78 -4.02 -11.12
CA GLU A 66 0.37 -4.32 -11.40
C GLU A 66 -0.58 -3.78 -10.31
N VAL A 67 -0.07 -3.64 -9.08
CA VAL A 67 -0.84 -3.19 -7.91
C VAL A 67 -0.04 -2.21 -7.08
N LEU A 68 -0.59 -1.00 -6.90
CA LEU A 68 -0.07 0.09 -6.09
C LEU A 68 -0.94 0.24 -4.82
N TYR A 69 -0.46 -0.28 -3.68
CA TYR A 69 -1.13 -0.12 -2.39
C TYR A 69 -0.54 1.05 -1.62
N MET A 70 -1.29 2.14 -1.52
CA MET A 70 -0.84 3.35 -0.84
C MET A 70 -1.29 3.37 0.63
N THR A 71 -0.54 4.07 1.48
CA THR A 71 -0.99 4.38 2.85
C THR A 71 -0.80 5.85 3.17
N ARG A 72 -1.67 6.37 4.02
CA ARG A 72 -1.52 7.69 4.62
C ARG A 72 -0.26 7.80 5.47
N VAL A 73 0.47 8.92 5.35
CA VAL A 73 1.50 9.31 6.33
C VAL A 73 0.81 9.68 7.64
N GLN A 74 1.08 8.90 8.70
CA GLN A 74 0.43 9.08 9.99
C GLN A 74 1.09 10.19 10.79
N ARG A 75 0.59 11.43 10.66
CA ARG A 75 1.10 12.62 11.39
C ARG A 75 1.25 12.37 12.88
N GLU A 76 0.31 11.63 13.47
CA GLU A 76 0.27 11.26 14.88
C GLU A 76 1.45 10.40 15.37
N ARG A 77 2.26 9.83 14.46
CA ARG A 77 3.41 8.99 14.82
C ARG A 77 4.76 9.71 14.76
N PHE A 78 4.78 10.95 14.31
CA PHE A 78 6.01 11.74 14.24
C PHE A 78 6.22 12.48 15.57
N PRO A 79 7.40 12.33 16.21
CA PRO A 79 7.71 13.07 17.42
C PRO A 79 7.91 14.56 17.15
N ASP A 80 8.37 14.92 15.94
CA ASP A 80 8.55 16.29 15.48
C ASP A 80 7.63 16.59 14.28
N PRO A 81 6.73 17.58 14.38
CA PRO A 81 5.91 18.05 13.26
C PRO A 81 6.73 18.46 12.02
N GLN A 82 7.98 18.92 12.17
CA GLN A 82 8.82 19.28 11.04
C GLN A 82 9.27 18.07 10.22
N GLU A 83 9.45 16.90 10.85
CA GLU A 83 9.74 15.65 10.13
C GLU A 83 8.55 15.21 9.27
N TYR A 84 7.34 15.34 9.81
CA TYR A 84 6.11 15.07 9.05
C TYR A 84 5.99 15.98 7.81
N GLU A 85 6.23 17.28 7.98
CA GLU A 85 6.18 18.25 6.88
C GLU A 85 7.16 17.93 5.76
N LYS A 86 8.34 17.40 6.10
CA LYS A 86 9.36 16.99 5.11
C LYS A 86 8.92 15.78 4.27
N VAL A 87 8.05 14.91 4.76
CA VAL A 87 7.70 13.64 4.08
C VAL A 87 6.28 13.59 3.53
N LYS A 88 5.34 14.40 4.06
CA LYS A 88 3.91 14.32 3.71
C LYS A 88 3.61 14.47 2.22
N ASN A 89 4.39 15.29 1.51
CA ASN A 89 4.18 15.61 0.09
C ASN A 89 5.18 14.93 -0.84
N LYS A 90 6.23 14.27 -0.32
CA LYS A 90 7.25 13.61 -1.15
C LYS A 90 6.69 12.47 -1.99
N LEU A 91 5.54 11.95 -1.59
CA LEU A 91 5.02 10.69 -2.09
C LEU A 91 3.53 10.82 -2.48
N LYS A 92 3.21 11.87 -3.24
CA LYS A 92 1.89 12.08 -3.86
C LYS A 92 1.78 11.28 -5.16
N ILE A 93 0.56 10.85 -5.53
CA ILE A 93 0.24 10.40 -6.89
C ILE A 93 -0.74 11.37 -7.55
N THR A 94 -0.55 11.57 -8.84
CA THR A 94 -1.37 12.44 -9.71
C THR A 94 -1.71 11.68 -11.00
N GLY A 95 -2.74 12.11 -11.71
CA GLY A 95 -3.09 11.54 -13.01
C GLY A 95 -1.94 11.66 -14.02
N ASP A 96 -1.14 12.72 -13.95
CA ASP A 96 0.06 12.87 -14.78
C ASP A 96 1.09 11.76 -14.57
N LEU A 97 1.33 11.35 -13.31
CA LEU A 97 2.24 10.24 -13.02
C LEU A 97 1.70 8.91 -13.58
N LEU A 98 0.38 8.76 -13.65
CA LEU A 98 -0.26 7.55 -14.15
C LEU A 98 -0.21 7.44 -15.68
N LYS A 99 0.19 8.49 -16.41
CA LYS A 99 0.41 8.41 -17.87
C LYS A 99 1.52 7.44 -18.25
N SER A 100 2.49 7.21 -17.36
CA SER A 100 3.56 6.23 -17.54
C SER A 100 3.32 4.91 -16.79
N ALA A 101 2.14 4.73 -16.20
CA ALA A 101 1.78 3.50 -15.50
C ALA A 101 1.29 2.43 -16.49
N ASP A 102 1.34 1.17 -16.05
CA ASP A 102 0.64 0.08 -16.72
C ASP A 102 -0.87 0.41 -16.81
N PRO A 103 -1.52 0.31 -17.99
CA PRO A 103 -2.96 0.55 -18.15
C PRO A 103 -3.85 -0.27 -17.20
N GLU A 104 -3.41 -1.48 -16.83
CA GLU A 104 -4.12 -2.37 -15.92
C GLU A 104 -3.77 -2.16 -14.44
N LEU A 105 -2.83 -1.27 -14.11
CA LEU A 105 -2.45 -0.95 -12.73
C LEU A 105 -3.69 -0.69 -11.87
N LYS A 106 -3.79 -1.39 -10.73
CA LYS A 106 -4.83 -1.15 -9.72
C LYS A 106 -4.25 -0.40 -8.52
N ILE A 107 -4.89 0.70 -8.14
CA ILE A 107 -4.50 1.53 -7.00
C ILE A 107 -5.45 1.26 -5.83
N LEU A 108 -4.87 0.80 -4.73
CA LEU A 108 -5.54 0.45 -3.49
C LEU A 108 -5.10 1.40 -2.38
N HIS A 109 -5.99 1.66 -1.43
CA HIS A 109 -5.73 2.52 -0.28
C HIS A 109 -6.68 2.15 0.87
N PRO A 110 -6.18 1.96 2.11
CA PRO A 110 -7.03 1.55 3.23
C PRO A 110 -7.98 2.65 3.72
N LEU A 111 -7.77 3.90 3.30
CA LEU A 111 -8.50 5.10 3.70
C LEU A 111 -8.39 5.40 5.22
N PRO A 112 -8.72 6.64 5.67
CA PRO A 112 -8.96 7.84 4.87
C PRO A 112 -7.69 8.33 4.17
N ARG A 113 -7.84 8.96 3.00
CA ARG A 113 -6.75 9.67 2.33
C ARG A 113 -6.71 11.13 2.73
N VAL A 114 -5.54 11.76 2.67
CA VAL A 114 -5.37 13.21 2.93
C VAL A 114 -4.97 13.93 1.64
N ASN A 115 -3.70 13.82 1.25
CA ASN A 115 -3.13 14.53 0.10
C ASN A 115 -2.27 13.62 -0.78
N GLU A 116 -2.04 12.38 -0.34
CA GLU A 116 -1.18 11.39 -0.98
C GLU A 116 -1.75 10.87 -2.29
N ILE A 117 -3.07 10.90 -2.48
CA ILE A 117 -3.74 10.60 -3.74
C ILE A 117 -4.49 11.85 -4.16
N SER A 118 -4.12 12.38 -5.32
CA SER A 118 -4.78 13.56 -5.89
C SER A 118 -6.18 13.22 -6.40
N PRO A 119 -7.18 14.12 -6.30
CA PRO A 119 -8.56 13.83 -6.70
C PRO A 119 -8.74 13.49 -8.19
N ASP A 120 -7.87 13.98 -9.07
CA ASP A 120 -7.85 13.64 -10.50
C ASP A 120 -7.56 12.16 -10.76
N VAL A 121 -7.02 11.43 -9.78
CA VAL A 121 -6.83 9.98 -9.87
C VAL A 121 -8.16 9.23 -9.78
N ASP A 122 -9.19 9.79 -9.16
CA ASP A 122 -10.49 9.14 -8.95
C ASP A 122 -11.18 8.79 -10.27
N ASP A 123 -11.04 9.66 -11.26
CA ASP A 123 -11.65 9.51 -12.59
C ASP A 123 -10.83 8.57 -13.50
N THR A 124 -9.69 8.05 -13.02
CA THR A 124 -8.85 7.12 -13.79
C THR A 124 -9.33 5.67 -13.64
N PRO A 125 -9.12 4.82 -14.66
CA PRO A 125 -9.44 3.40 -14.56
C PRO A 125 -8.60 2.66 -13.51
N HIS A 126 -7.55 3.28 -12.97
CA HIS A 126 -6.66 2.70 -11.96
C HIS A 126 -7.24 2.73 -10.54
N ALA A 127 -8.12 3.67 -10.22
CA ALA A 127 -8.64 3.86 -8.87
C ALA A 127 -9.56 2.71 -8.44
N ARG A 128 -9.15 1.95 -7.41
CA ARG A 128 -9.92 0.82 -6.85
C ARG A 128 -10.15 0.89 -5.35
N TYR A 129 -9.73 1.96 -4.68
CA TYR A 129 -9.85 2.10 -3.22
C TYR A 129 -11.30 2.27 -2.71
N PHE A 130 -12.24 2.77 -3.52
CA PHE A 130 -13.66 2.76 -3.15
C PHE A 130 -14.30 1.38 -3.29
N GLU A 131 -14.00 0.66 -4.37
CA GLU A 131 -14.39 -0.76 -4.53
C GLU A 131 -13.81 -1.62 -3.40
N GLN A 132 -12.53 -1.39 -3.05
CA GLN A 132 -11.89 -2.03 -1.90
C GLN A 132 -12.68 -1.80 -0.60
N ALA A 133 -13.17 -0.59 -0.35
CA ALA A 133 -13.97 -0.28 0.82
C ALA A 133 -15.33 -1.03 0.79
N PHE A 134 -15.97 -1.08 -0.38
CA PHE A 134 -17.19 -1.86 -0.60
C PHE A 134 -16.99 -3.34 -0.28
N TYR A 135 -15.92 -3.97 -0.79
CA TYR A 135 -15.59 -5.38 -0.53
C TYR A 135 -15.32 -5.68 0.95
N GLY A 136 -15.05 -4.67 1.77
CA GLY A 136 -14.93 -4.82 3.22
C GLY A 136 -16.20 -5.36 3.89
N VAL A 137 -17.39 -5.05 3.37
CA VAL A 137 -18.67 -5.53 3.92
C VAL A 137 -18.88 -7.03 3.68
N PRO A 138 -18.93 -7.54 2.42
CA PRO A 138 -19.16 -8.96 2.17
C PRO A 138 -18.05 -9.84 2.77
N ILE A 139 -16.79 -9.39 2.78
CA ILE A 139 -15.71 -10.14 3.46
C ILE A 139 -15.98 -10.28 4.96
N ARG A 140 -16.40 -9.22 5.64
CA ARG A 140 -16.72 -9.29 7.07
C ARG A 140 -17.95 -10.14 7.35
N MET A 141 -18.97 -10.08 6.48
CA MET A 141 -20.14 -10.96 6.58
C MET A 141 -19.72 -12.43 6.48
N ALA A 142 -18.90 -12.78 5.51
CA ALA A 142 -18.38 -14.14 5.34
C ALA A 142 -17.55 -14.58 6.56
N LEU A 143 -16.64 -13.73 7.05
CA LEU A 143 -15.84 -14.03 8.24
C LEU A 143 -16.70 -14.26 9.48
N LEU A 144 -17.72 -13.42 9.71
CA LEU A 144 -18.64 -13.59 10.82
C LEU A 144 -19.43 -14.89 10.69
N ALA A 145 -19.98 -15.14 9.50
CA ALA A 145 -20.79 -16.32 9.22
C ALA A 145 -20.01 -17.63 9.40
N LEU A 146 -18.75 -17.69 8.93
CA LEU A 146 -17.84 -18.81 9.17
C LEU A 146 -17.52 -18.98 10.65
N THR A 147 -17.24 -17.87 11.36
CA THR A 147 -16.85 -17.92 12.79
C THR A 147 -17.98 -18.42 13.68
N ILE A 148 -19.24 -18.10 13.35
CA ILE A 148 -20.41 -18.55 14.10
C ILE A 148 -21.02 -19.86 13.55
N GLY A 149 -20.42 -20.44 12.50
CA GLY A 149 -20.82 -21.73 11.93
C GLY A 149 -22.15 -21.73 11.19
N VAL A 150 -22.54 -20.61 10.56
CA VAL A 150 -23.78 -20.53 9.75
C VAL A 150 -23.53 -20.70 8.25
N ILE A 151 -22.26 -20.75 7.82
CA ILE A 151 -21.81 -21.17 6.49
C ILE A 151 -20.52 -22.00 6.62
N GLU A 152 -20.16 -22.75 5.58
CA GLU A 152 -18.93 -23.57 5.48
C GLU A 152 -17.95 -23.04 4.42
#